data_AF-A0A7R9UF76-F1
#
_entry.id   AF-A0A7R9UF76-F1
#
_cell.length_a   1.000
_cell.length_b   1.000
_cell.length_c   1.000
_cell.angle_alpha   90.00
_cell.angle_beta   90.00
_cell.angle_gamma   90.00
#
_symmetry.space_group_name_H-M   'P 1'
#
loop_
_entity.id
_entity.type
_entity.pdbx_description
1 polymer ?
#
loop_
_entity_poly.entity_id
_entity_poly.type
_entity_poly.pdbx_seq_one_letter_code
_entity_poly.pdbx_strand_id
1 'polypeptide(L)'
;AMGVPQFFRWLSDKYPGILQRLVEGHDGDVAKLLQLGRKEAEERPIDNLYLDCNGIVHPCCHPEVGPQPASEEEMLENIGHYLDKLVSAAKPRRLLFLALDGVAPRAKMNQQ
;
A
#
# COMPACT_ATOMS: atom_id res chain seq x y z
N ALA A 1 8.04 21.21 -7.80
CA ALA A 1 8.63 19.96 -7.29
C ALA A 1 8.39 18.85 -8.30
N MET A 2 9.28 17.86 -8.44
CA MET A 2 8.94 16.65 -9.20
C MET A 2 7.76 15.97 -8.50
N GLY A 3 6.64 15.77 -9.20
CA GLY A 3 5.50 15.05 -8.66
C GLY A 3 5.81 13.56 -8.43
N VAL A 4 4.96 12.88 -7.67
CA VAL A 4 5.11 11.44 -7.33
C VAL A 4 5.42 10.58 -8.57
N PRO A 5 4.74 10.73 -9.73
CA PRO A 5 5.02 9.89 -10.90
C PRO A 5 6.41 10.09 -11.51
N GLN A 6 6.91 11.33 -11.53
CA GLN A 6 8.23 11.64 -12.11
C GLN A 6 9.35 11.14 -11.19
N PHE A 7 9.18 11.31 -9.88
CA PHE A 7 10.14 10.80 -8.91
C PHE A 7 10.19 9.27 -8.91
N PHE A 8 9.02 8.61 -8.94
CA PHE A 8 8.95 7.16 -9.03
C PHE A 8 9.64 6.62 -10.28
N ARG A 9 9.38 7.21 -11.46
CA ARG A 9 10.04 6.83 -12.72
C ARG A 9 11.56 6.99 -12.64
N TRP A 10 12.03 8.14 -12.16
CA TRP A 10 13.46 8.39 -12.02
C TRP A 10 14.14 7.34 -11.12
N LEU A 11 13.49 6.97 -10.01
CA LEU A 11 13.98 5.98 -9.06
C LEU A 11 14.04 4.57 -9.70
N SER A 12 12.98 4.18 -10.40
CA SER A 12 12.88 2.87 -11.06
C SER A 12 13.89 2.71 -12.21
N ASP A 13 14.10 3.77 -12.99
CA ASP A 13 15.04 3.76 -14.11
C ASP A 13 16.49 3.69 -13.61
N LYS A 14 16.79 4.40 -12.52
CA LYS A 14 18.14 4.46 -11.95
C LYS A 14 18.52 3.22 -11.15
N TYR A 15 17.56 2.60 -10.46
CA TYR A 15 17.79 1.43 -9.60
C TYR A 15 16.74 0.35 -9.85
N PRO A 16 16.81 -0.41 -10.95
CA PRO A 16 15.75 -1.35 -11.33
C PRO A 16 15.50 -2.48 -10.32
N GLY A 17 16.52 -2.82 -9.49
CA GLY A 17 16.42 -3.87 -8.47
C GLY A 17 15.60 -3.51 -7.23
N ILE A 18 15.17 -2.25 -7.07
CA ILE A 18 14.36 -1.84 -5.90
C ILE A 18 12.89 -2.25 -6.02
N LEU A 19 12.43 -2.48 -7.25
CA LEU A 19 11.03 -2.82 -7.51
C LEU A 19 10.85 -4.33 -7.39
N GLN A 20 10.14 -4.73 -6.36
CA GLN A 20 9.66 -6.09 -6.21
C GLN A 20 8.14 -6.08 -6.37
N ARG A 21 7.63 -6.94 -7.26
CA ARG A 21 6.19 -7.12 -7.40
C ARG A 21 5.69 -7.91 -6.19
N LEU A 22 4.77 -7.32 -5.45
CA LEU A 22 4.02 -8.03 -4.43
C LEU A 22 3.20 -9.12 -5.10
N VAL A 23 3.37 -10.35 -4.66
CA VAL A 23 2.54 -11.48 -5.11
C VAL A 23 1.54 -11.74 -3.99
N GLU A 24 0.27 -11.62 -4.32
CA GLU A 24 -0.82 -12.05 -3.45
C GLU A 24 -0.76 -13.58 -3.37
N GLY A 25 -0.21 -14.09 -2.27
CA GLY A 25 -0.10 -15.53 -2.03
C GLY A 25 -1.31 -16.04 -1.27
N HIS A 26 -2.22 -16.75 -1.95
CA HIS A 26 -2.72 -17.99 -1.36
C HIS A 26 -1.54 -18.96 -1.28
N ASP A 27 -1.47 -19.80 -0.24
CA ASP A 27 -0.32 -20.70 0.00
C ASP A 27 0.07 -21.60 -1.21
N GLY A 28 -0.80 -21.73 -2.22
CA GLY A 28 -0.52 -22.44 -3.48
C GLY A 28 0.27 -21.66 -4.56
N ASP A 29 0.28 -20.32 -4.56
CA ASP A 29 0.91 -19.52 -5.64
C ASP A 29 2.42 -19.33 -5.45
N VAL A 30 2.89 -19.40 -4.20
CA VAL A 30 4.31 -19.38 -3.86
C VAL A 30 5.04 -20.58 -4.49
N ALA A 31 4.41 -21.76 -4.46
CA ALA A 31 4.92 -22.98 -5.10
C ALA A 31 5.03 -22.84 -6.63
N LYS A 32 4.11 -22.10 -7.26
CA LYS A 32 4.08 -21.88 -8.72
C LYS A 32 5.11 -20.85 -9.17
N LEU A 33 5.43 -19.87 -8.34
CA LEU A 33 6.48 -18.89 -8.62
C LEU A 33 7.90 -19.44 -8.43
N LEU A 34 8.07 -20.36 -7.48
CA LEU A 34 9.30 -21.14 -7.33
C LEU A 34 9.57 -22.02 -8.56
N GLN A 35 8.53 -22.55 -9.22
CA GLN A 35 8.66 -23.30 -10.49
C GLN A 35 9.08 -22.43 -11.68
N LEU A 36 8.81 -21.11 -11.67
CA LEU A 36 9.15 -20.18 -12.75
C LEU A 36 10.59 -19.64 -12.66
N GLY A 37 11.49 -20.30 -11.92
CA GLY A 37 12.92 -19.99 -11.90
C GLY A 37 13.28 -18.72 -11.14
N ARG A 38 12.34 -18.08 -10.43
CA ARG A 38 12.63 -17.04 -9.44
C ARG A 38 13.08 -17.72 -8.14
N LYS A 39 14.29 -18.30 -8.20
CA LYS A 39 15.05 -18.64 -7.00
C LYS A 39 15.17 -17.36 -6.16
N GLU A 40 14.76 -17.46 -4.90
CA GLU A 40 14.93 -16.43 -3.86
C GLU A 40 14.00 -15.22 -3.95
N ALA A 41 12.68 -15.46 -3.93
CA ALA A 41 11.90 -14.64 -3.00
C ALA A 41 12.26 -15.17 -1.60
N GLU A 42 13.38 -14.73 -1.03
CA GLU A 42 13.59 -14.87 0.41
C GLU A 42 12.32 -14.35 1.06
N GLU A 43 11.64 -15.18 1.83
CA GLU A 43 10.61 -14.70 2.73
C GLU A 43 11.31 -13.71 3.67
N ARG A 44 11.18 -12.42 3.37
CA ARG A 44 11.65 -11.35 4.23
C ARG A 44 10.50 -11.04 5.18
N PRO A 45 10.49 -11.64 6.38
CA PRO A 45 9.37 -11.44 7.27
C PRO A 45 9.30 -9.96 7.66
N ILE A 46 8.11 -9.39 7.54
CA ILE A 46 7.85 -8.02 7.98
C ILE A 46 7.46 -8.08 9.45
N ASP A 47 8.21 -7.41 10.32
CA ASP A 47 7.84 -7.33 11.73
C ASP A 47 6.81 -6.22 11.98
N ASN A 48 7.05 -5.05 11.37
CA ASN A 48 6.26 -3.84 11.62
C ASN A 48 5.76 -3.28 10.28
N LEU A 49 4.46 -3.09 10.15
CA LEU A 49 3.81 -2.42 9.03
C LEU A 49 3.27 -1.06 9.49
N TYR A 50 3.65 0.01 8.79
CA TYR A 50 3.19 1.37 9.03
C TYR A 50 2.37 1.83 7.83
N LEU A 51 1.13 2.23 8.07
CA LEU A 51 0.23 2.70 7.02
C LEU A 51 -0.14 4.15 7.26
N ASP A 52 0.10 4.98 6.25
CA ASP A 52 -0.51 6.31 6.14
C ASP A 52 -1.95 6.12 5.62
N CYS A 53 -2.92 6.25 6.53
CA CYS A 53 -4.31 6.01 6.23
C CYS A 53 -4.91 7.11 5.33
N ASN A 54 -4.30 8.30 5.23
CA ASN A 54 -4.83 9.33 4.34
C ASN A 54 -4.71 8.91 2.87
N GLY A 55 -3.64 8.18 2.53
CA GLY A 55 -3.46 7.56 1.22
C GLY A 55 -4.46 6.42 0.92
N ILE A 56 -5.17 5.91 1.93
CA ILE A 56 -6.17 4.83 1.81
C ILE A 56 -7.59 5.40 1.82
N VAL A 57 -7.88 6.26 2.78
CA VAL A 57 -9.21 6.87 2.98
C VAL A 57 -9.62 7.69 1.77
N HIS A 58 -8.72 8.50 1.21
CA HIS A 58 -9.06 9.38 0.09
C HIS A 58 -9.56 8.59 -1.15
N PRO A 59 -8.84 7.57 -1.66
CA PRO A 59 -9.35 6.73 -2.76
C PRO A 59 -10.61 5.93 -2.42
N CYS A 60 -10.80 5.51 -1.17
CA CYS A 60 -11.97 4.72 -0.76
C CYS A 60 -13.25 5.58 -0.62
N CYS A 61 -13.11 6.85 -0.26
CA CYS A 61 -14.23 7.79 -0.16
C CYS A 61 -14.51 8.49 -1.50
N HIS A 62 -13.47 8.76 -2.29
CA HIS A 62 -13.56 9.49 -3.56
C HIS A 62 -12.81 8.74 -4.67
N PRO A 63 -13.34 7.59 -5.13
CA PRO A 63 -12.71 6.83 -6.21
C PRO A 63 -12.66 7.67 -7.49
N GLU A 64 -11.49 7.75 -8.13
CA GLU A 64 -11.33 8.41 -9.44
C GLU A 64 -12.05 7.66 -10.57
N VAL A 65 -12.26 6.36 -10.38
CA VAL A 65 -12.91 5.46 -11.34
C VAL A 65 -13.95 4.62 -10.60
N GLY A 66 -15.20 4.70 -11.05
CA GLY A 66 -16.32 3.94 -10.49
C GLY A 66 -17.35 4.79 -9.75
N PRO A 67 -18.39 4.15 -9.18
CA PRO A 67 -19.41 4.84 -8.40
C PRO A 67 -18.81 5.37 -7.09
N GLN A 68 -19.31 6.53 -6.65
CA GLN A 68 -19.01 7.05 -5.32
C GLN A 68 -19.78 6.22 -4.28
N PRO A 69 -19.18 5.95 -3.11
CA PRO A 69 -19.88 5.25 -2.04
C PRO A 69 -21.12 6.02 -1.60
N ALA A 70 -22.23 5.32 -1.39
CA ALA A 70 -23.53 5.89 -1.09
C ALA A 70 -23.72 6.24 0.39
N SER A 71 -22.88 5.67 1.28
CA SER A 71 -22.96 5.87 2.72
C SER A 71 -21.59 5.83 3.39
N GLU A 72 -21.52 6.33 4.62
CA GLU A 72 -20.33 6.19 5.49
C GLU A 72 -20.01 4.72 5.80
N GLU A 73 -21.04 3.87 5.91
CA GLU A 73 -20.88 2.44 6.11
C GLU A 73 -20.15 1.79 4.93
N GLU A 74 -20.55 2.10 3.69
CA GLU A 74 -19.87 1.61 2.48
C GLU A 74 -18.42 2.15 2.39
N MET A 75 -18.19 3.40 2.80
CA MET A 75 -16.82 3.95 2.89
C MET A 75 -15.95 3.14 3.86
N LEU A 76 -16.47 2.82 5.05
CA LEU A 76 -15.76 2.04 6.06
C LEU A 76 -15.50 0.60 5.60
N GLU A 77 -16.45 -0.03 4.92
CA GLU A 77 -16.26 -1.36 4.31
C GLU A 77 -15.16 -1.34 3.26
N ASN A 78 -15.15 -0.34 2.38
CA ASN A 78 -14.10 -0.16 1.36
C ASN A 78 -12.71 0.03 1.98
N ILE A 79 -12.62 0.85 3.04
CA ILE A 79 -11.36 1.05 3.79
C ILE A 79 -10.93 -0.27 4.43
N GLY A 80 -11.84 -0.99 5.07
CA GLY A 80 -11.58 -2.30 5.69
C GLY A 80 -11.03 -3.31 4.68
N HIS A 81 -11.69 -3.47 3.53
CA HIS A 81 -11.23 -4.35 2.47
C HIS A 81 -9.86 -3.97 1.92
N TYR A 82 -9.55 -2.68 1.82
CA TYR A 82 -8.23 -2.24 1.37
C TYR A 82 -7.14 -2.55 2.40
N LEU A 83 -7.43 -2.32 3.69
CA LEU A 83 -6.53 -2.69 4.79
C LEU A 83 -6.29 -4.19 4.84
N ASP A 84 -7.34 -5.01 4.70
CA ASP A 84 -7.23 -6.47 4.69
C ASP A 84 -6.28 -6.97 3.60
N LYS A 85 -6.37 -6.39 2.39
CA LYS A 85 -5.44 -6.71 1.29
C LYS A 85 -4.00 -6.39 1.64
N LEU A 86 -3.74 -5.19 2.19
CA LEU A 86 -2.39 -4.77 2.58
C LEU A 86 -1.82 -5.64 3.70
N VAL A 87 -2.60 -5.89 4.74
CA VAL A 87 -2.17 -6.70 5.89
C VAL A 87 -1.97 -8.16 5.49
N SER A 88 -2.86 -8.72 4.67
CA SER A 88 -2.73 -10.10 4.18
C SER A 88 -1.50 -10.30 3.30
N ALA A 89 -1.13 -9.29 2.52
CA ALA A 89 0.05 -9.35 1.67
C ALA A 89 1.36 -9.12 2.45
N ALA A 90 1.36 -8.22 3.45
CA ALA A 90 2.54 -7.90 4.24
C ALA A 90 2.80 -8.89 5.40
N LYS A 91 1.74 -9.49 5.96
CA LYS A 91 1.77 -10.42 7.10
C LYS A 91 2.66 -9.93 8.26
N PRO A 92 2.41 -8.74 8.84
CA PRO A 92 3.24 -8.19 9.91
C PRO A 92 3.20 -9.07 11.16
N ARG A 93 4.37 -9.38 11.75
CA ARG A 93 4.48 -10.32 12.88
C ARG A 93 4.35 -9.67 14.26
N ARG A 94 4.58 -8.37 14.37
CA ARG A 94 4.68 -7.68 15.67
C ARG A 94 3.79 -6.44 15.76
N LEU A 95 3.87 -5.56 14.77
CA LEU A 95 3.18 -4.27 14.83
C LEU A 95 2.45 -3.95 13.53
N LEU A 96 1.19 -3.57 13.66
CA LEU A 96 0.44 -2.83 12.65
C LEU A 96 0.18 -1.43 13.21
N PHE A 97 0.75 -0.41 12.56
CA PHE A 97 0.56 1.00 12.94
C PHE A 97 -0.24 1.72 11.86
N LEU A 98 -1.40 2.23 12.25
CA LEU A 98 -2.31 2.99 11.37
C LEU A 98 -2.20 4.48 11.74
N ALA A 99 -1.69 5.29 10.83
CA ALA A 99 -1.47 6.72 11.03
C ALA A 99 -2.54 7.53 10.28
N LEU A 100 -3.30 8.34 11.02
CA LEU A 100 -4.19 9.36 10.45
C LEU A 100 -3.57 10.74 10.71
N ASP A 101 -3.58 11.63 9.73
CA ASP A 101 -3.02 12.96 9.95
C ASP A 101 -3.86 13.72 10.99
N GLY A 102 -3.17 14.21 12.02
CA GLY A 102 -3.69 15.22 12.92
C GLY A 102 -3.45 16.63 12.37
N VAL A 103 -3.53 17.61 13.26
CA VAL A 103 -3.25 19.01 12.90
C VAL A 103 -1.79 19.15 12.46
N ALA A 104 -1.59 19.59 11.23
CA ALA A 104 -0.25 19.77 10.67
C ALA A 104 0.38 21.10 11.12
N PRO A 105 1.72 21.19 11.22
CA PRO A 105 2.42 22.45 11.43
C PRO A 105 2.15 23.46 10.30
N ARG A 106 2.23 24.77 10.61
CA ARG A 106 1.88 25.86 9.67
C ARG A 106 2.55 25.77 8.29
N ALA A 107 3.81 25.32 8.24
CA ALA A 107 4.53 25.15 6.98
C ALA A 107 3.84 24.15 6.03
N LYS A 108 3.24 23.09 6.57
CA LYS A 108 2.48 22.09 5.82
C LYS A 108 1.07 22.56 5.49
N MET A 109 0.42 23.27 6.42
CA MET A 109 -0.92 23.85 6.21
C MET A 109 -0.96 24.79 4.99
N ASN A 110 0.11 25.53 4.71
CA ASN A 110 0.17 26.41 3.54
C ASN A 110 0.13 25.66 2.18
N GLN A 111 0.26 24.32 2.19
CA GLN A 111 0.27 23.47 1.00
C GLN A 111 -0.90 22.48 0.93
N GLN A 112 -1.70 22.36 1.99
CA GLN A 112 -2.92 21.54 2.03
C GLN A 112 -4.10 22.33 1.48
#